data_AF-A3DEL0-F1
#
_entry.id   AF-A3DEL0-F1
#
_cell.length_a   1.000
_cell.length_b   1.000
_cell.length_c   1.000
_cell.angle_alpha   90.00
_cell.angle_beta   90.00
_cell.angle_gamma   90.00
#
_symmetry.space_group_name_H-M   'P 1'
#
loop_
_entity.id
_entity.type
_entity.pdbx_description
1 polymer ?
#
loop_
_entity_poly.entity_id
_entity_poly.type
_entity_poly.pdbx_seq_one_letter_code
_entity_poly.pdbx_strand_id
1 'polypeptide(L)'
;MKVKNLKQEIKSILASIGNNFGKDTREYQDAEYYFDILQTVYFYNYNDGKDLLDELKKLLNKLSDKMPELAPDKFSQHYPDVSEMIKYLEEWLSD
;
A
#
# COMPACT_ATOMS: atom_id res chain seq x y z
N MET A 1 3.02 12.84 14.10
CA MET A 1 3.62 11.50 14.31
C MET A 1 3.13 10.49 13.28
N LYS A 2 1.81 10.31 13.07
CA LYS A 2 1.23 9.37 12.08
C LYS A 2 1.86 9.41 10.67
N VAL A 3 2.01 10.60 10.08
CA VAL A 3 2.63 10.82 8.75
C VAL A 3 4.04 10.25 8.61
N LYS A 4 4.86 10.34 9.67
CA LYS A 4 6.25 9.89 9.64
C LYS A 4 6.33 8.36 9.62
N ASN A 5 5.43 7.70 10.34
CA ASN A 5 5.37 6.25 10.41
C ASN A 5 4.80 5.66 9.12
N LEU A 6 3.74 6.27 8.54
CA LEU A 6 3.19 5.86 7.24
C LEU A 6 4.28 5.81 6.15
N LYS A 7 5.07 6.89 6.01
CA LYS A 7 6.19 6.93 5.04
C LYS A 7 7.24 5.86 5.30
N GLN A 8 7.48 5.51 6.56
CA GLN A 8 8.45 4.49 6.93
C GLN A 8 7.93 3.09 6.63
N GLU A 9 6.65 2.81 6.91
CA GLU A 9 6.01 1.54 6.58
C GLU A 9 5.97 1.31 5.07
N ILE A 10 5.58 2.31 4.27
CA ILE A 10 5.61 2.22 2.79
C ILE A 10 7.03 1.87 2.31
N LYS A 11 8.06 2.54 2.84
CA LYS A 11 9.45 2.22 2.50
C LYS A 11 9.83 0.80 2.90
N SER A 12 9.35 0.31 4.03
CA SER A 12 9.58 -1.06 4.48
C SER A 12 8.92 -2.06 3.54
N ILE A 13 7.66 -1.82 3.15
CA ILE A 13 6.94 -2.67 2.18
C ILE A 13 7.70 -2.71 0.86
N LEU A 14 8.05 -1.55 0.29
CA LEU A 14 8.80 -1.47 -0.96
C LEU A 14 10.16 -2.16 -0.86
N ALA A 15 10.89 -1.98 0.25
CA ALA A 15 12.16 -2.67 0.45
C ALA A 15 11.98 -4.19 0.47
N SER A 16 10.96 -4.71 1.16
CA SER A 16 10.67 -6.14 1.19
C SER A 16 10.26 -6.68 -0.19
N ILE A 17 9.44 -5.94 -0.95
CA ILE A 17 9.10 -6.29 -2.35
C ILE A 17 10.36 -6.31 -3.21
N GLY A 18 11.18 -5.26 -3.13
CA GLY A 18 12.42 -5.14 -3.89
C GLY A 18 13.42 -6.26 -3.56
N ASN A 19 13.48 -6.72 -2.31
CA ASN A 19 14.34 -7.83 -1.90
C ASN A 19 13.83 -9.20 -2.38
N ASN A 20 12.51 -9.40 -2.43
CA ASN A 20 11.92 -10.69 -2.82
C ASN A 20 11.74 -10.84 -4.34
N PHE A 21 11.48 -9.75 -5.05
CA PHE A 21 11.13 -9.76 -6.47
C PHE A 21 12.16 -9.03 -7.34
N GLY A 22 12.91 -8.06 -6.80
CA GLY A 22 13.80 -7.18 -7.55
C GLY A 22 13.16 -5.83 -7.86
N LYS A 23 13.96 -4.75 -7.86
CA LYS A 23 13.48 -3.37 -8.05
C LYS A 23 13.10 -3.03 -9.50
N ASP A 24 13.63 -3.78 -10.46
CA ASP A 24 13.33 -3.58 -11.88
C ASP A 24 12.08 -4.35 -12.33
N THR A 25 11.36 -4.99 -11.39
CA THR A 25 10.13 -5.73 -11.70
C THR A 25 8.92 -4.82 -11.75
N ARG A 26 7.93 -5.27 -12.52
CA ARG A 26 6.63 -4.61 -12.60
C ARG A 26 5.94 -4.57 -11.23
N GLU A 27 6.06 -5.62 -10.43
CA GLU A 27 5.54 -5.67 -9.07
C GLU A 27 6.08 -4.53 -8.18
N TYR A 28 7.39 -4.26 -8.25
CA TYR A 28 7.99 -3.17 -7.48
C TYR A 28 7.55 -1.80 -8.00
N GLN A 29 7.57 -1.60 -9.32
CA GLN A 29 7.21 -0.33 -9.95
C GLN A 29 5.72 0.01 -9.73
N ASP A 30 4.83 -0.98 -9.88
CA ASP A 30 3.40 -0.82 -9.63
C ASP A 30 3.15 -0.50 -8.14
N ALA A 31 3.82 -1.19 -7.21
CA ALA A 31 3.71 -0.90 -5.78
C ALA A 31 4.18 0.53 -5.45
N GLU A 32 5.33 0.95 -5.98
CA GLU A 32 5.88 2.29 -5.77
C GLU A 32 4.91 3.36 -6.28
N TYR A 33 4.39 3.18 -7.49
CA TYR A 33 3.43 4.08 -8.12
C TYR A 33 2.12 4.19 -7.31
N TYR A 34 1.53 3.05 -6.93
CA TYR A 34 0.27 3.06 -6.17
C TYR A 34 0.44 3.72 -4.80
N PHE A 35 1.52 3.41 -4.08
CA PHE A 35 1.75 4.00 -2.77
C PHE A 35 2.00 5.51 -2.83
N ASP A 36 2.69 6.01 -3.85
CA ASP A 36 2.94 7.45 -4.01
C ASP A 36 1.63 8.24 -4.23
N ILE A 37 0.78 7.76 -5.13
CA ILE A 37 -0.50 8.40 -5.43
C ILE A 37 -1.45 8.29 -4.23
N LEU A 38 -1.66 7.09 -3.68
CA LEU A 38 -2.62 6.91 -2.58
C LEU A 38 -2.19 7.64 -1.31
N GLN A 39 -0.88 7.78 -1.07
CA GLN A 39 -0.36 8.64 -0.03
C GLN A 39 -0.75 10.11 -0.26
N THR A 40 -0.65 10.59 -1.50
CA THR A 40 -1.03 11.96 -1.87
C THR A 40 -2.54 12.16 -1.70
N VAL A 41 -3.37 11.23 -2.18
CA VAL A 41 -4.82 11.25 -2.02
C VAL A 41 -5.20 11.30 -0.54
N TYR A 42 -4.58 10.44 0.28
CA TYR A 42 -4.80 10.40 1.72
C TYR A 42 -4.44 11.70 2.44
N PHE A 43 -3.36 12.38 2.04
CA PHE A 43 -2.94 13.61 2.72
C PHE A 43 -3.74 14.84 2.34
N TYR A 44 -4.20 14.90 1.08
CA TYR A 44 -4.89 16.08 0.56
C TYR A 44 -6.40 15.88 0.40
N ASN A 45 -6.93 14.70 0.76
CA ASN A 45 -8.34 14.33 0.66
C ASN A 45 -8.90 14.54 -0.75
N TYR A 46 -8.15 14.09 -1.76
CA TYR A 46 -8.66 14.09 -3.14
C TYR A 46 -9.74 13.03 -3.31
N ASN A 47 -10.75 13.31 -4.14
CA ASN A 47 -11.84 12.37 -4.45
C ASN A 47 -11.54 11.55 -5.71
N ASP A 48 -10.30 11.09 -5.84
CA ASP A 48 -9.83 10.29 -6.97
C ASP A 48 -8.83 9.24 -6.46
N GLY A 49 -8.73 8.10 -7.15
CA GLY A 49 -7.83 7.02 -6.79
C GLY A 49 -8.51 5.71 -6.35
N LYS A 50 -9.83 5.58 -6.53
CA LYS A 50 -10.57 4.34 -6.20
C LYS A 50 -10.03 3.13 -6.98
N ASP A 51 -9.88 3.29 -8.29
CA ASP A 51 -9.33 2.24 -9.15
C ASP A 51 -7.91 1.85 -8.71
N LEU A 52 -7.08 2.84 -8.33
CA LEU A 52 -5.72 2.59 -7.85
C LEU A 52 -5.69 1.89 -6.49
N LEU A 53 -6.64 2.20 -5.60
CA LEU A 53 -6.79 1.51 -4.32
C LEU A 53 -7.14 0.04 -4.52
N ASP A 54 -8.02 -0.27 -5.46
CA ASP A 54 -8.38 -1.64 -5.80
C ASP A 54 -7.21 -2.39 -6.47
N GLU A 55 -6.46 -1.74 -7.36
CA GLU A 55 -5.25 -2.34 -7.94
C GLU A 55 -4.15 -2.56 -6.90
N LEU A 56 -3.96 -1.65 -5.93
CA LEU A 56 -3.04 -1.89 -4.81
C LEU A 56 -3.45 -3.13 -4.02
N LYS A 57 -4.72 -3.27 -3.64
CA LYS A 57 -5.20 -4.43 -2.87
C LYS A 57 -5.01 -5.74 -3.63
N LYS A 58 -5.29 -5.77 -4.94
CA LYS A 58 -5.03 -6.93 -5.80
C LYS A 58 -3.55 -7.27 -5.85
N LEU A 59 -2.68 -6.27 -5.99
CA LEU A 59 -1.23 -6.45 -5.99
C LEU A 59 -0.75 -7.03 -4.65
N LEU A 60 -1.15 -6.45 -3.51
CA LEU A 60 -0.77 -6.95 -2.18
C LEU A 60 -1.21 -8.41 -1.99
N ASN A 61 -2.43 -8.75 -2.39
CA ASN A 61 -2.92 -10.12 -2.33
C ASN A 61 -2.07 -11.07 -3.21
N LYS A 62 -1.72 -10.66 -4.44
CA LYS A 62 -0.82 -11.44 -5.32
C LYS A 62 0.56 -11.66 -4.71
N LEU A 63 1.13 -10.63 -4.07
CA LEU A 63 2.46 -10.70 -3.46
C LEU A 63 2.47 -11.55 -2.19
N SER A 64 1.31 -11.73 -1.54
CA SER A 64 1.18 -12.48 -0.29
C SER A 64 1.59 -13.95 -0.38
N ASP A 65 1.57 -14.53 -1.59
CA ASP A 65 2.04 -15.90 -1.84
C ASP A 65 3.53 -16.10 -1.46
N LYS A 66 4.35 -15.04 -1.60
CA LYS A 66 5.77 -15.06 -1.23
C LYS A 66 6.10 -14.19 -0.02
N MET A 67 5.21 -13.26 0.33
CA MET A 67 5.36 -12.34 1.44
C MET A 67 4.13 -12.44 2.35
N PRO A 68 4.06 -13.45 3.23
CA PRO A 68 2.85 -13.72 4.03
C PRO A 68 2.41 -12.54 4.89
N GLU A 69 3.31 -11.62 5.25
CA GLU A 69 2.99 -10.38 5.96
C GLU A 69 2.10 -9.41 5.15
N LEU A 70 2.02 -9.58 3.82
CA LEU A 70 1.14 -8.80 2.95
C LEU A 70 -0.29 -9.37 2.85
N ALA A 71 -0.53 -10.56 3.42
CA ALA A 71 -1.85 -11.19 3.39
C ALA A 71 -2.88 -10.34 4.15
N PRO A 72 -4.15 -10.26 3.69
CA PRO A 72 -5.16 -9.39 4.30
C PRO A 72 -5.37 -9.57 5.80
N ASP A 73 -5.26 -10.80 6.31
CA ASP A 73 -5.43 -11.15 7.73
C ASP A 73 -4.23 -10.72 8.60
N LYS A 74 -3.05 -10.54 8.00
CA LYS A 74 -1.80 -10.19 8.70
C LYS A 74 -1.37 -8.75 8.47
N PHE A 75 -1.84 -8.13 7.38
CA PHE A 75 -1.37 -6.83 6.93
C PHE A 75 -1.45 -5.76 8.02
N SER A 76 -2.59 -5.68 8.72
CA SER A 76 -2.79 -4.69 9.80
C SER A 76 -1.92 -4.90 11.04
N GLN A 77 -1.35 -6.10 11.24
CA GLN A 77 -0.42 -6.38 12.34
C GLN A 77 1.01 -5.93 12.00
N HIS A 78 1.39 -6.02 10.72
CA HIS A 78 2.73 -5.69 10.25
C HIS A 78 2.86 -4.23 9.78
N TYR A 79 1.80 -3.68 9.21
CA TYR A 79 1.74 -2.34 8.63
C TYR A 79 0.49 -1.58 9.08
N PRO A 80 0.35 -1.29 10.39
CA PRO A 80 -0.84 -0.66 10.96
C PRO A 80 -1.15 0.73 10.38
N ASP A 81 -0.14 1.58 10.12
CA ASP A 81 -0.38 2.92 9.59
C ASP A 81 -0.83 2.87 8.11
N VAL A 82 -0.24 1.98 7.30
CA VAL A 82 -0.71 1.74 5.92
C VAL A 82 -2.10 1.11 5.90
N SER A 83 -2.39 0.21 6.86
CA SER A 83 -3.74 -0.35 7.00
C SER A 83 -4.78 0.70 7.38
N GLU A 84 -4.43 1.66 8.24
CA GLU A 84 -5.30 2.81 8.57
C GLU A 84 -5.53 3.68 7.32
N MET A 85 -4.49 3.96 6.53
CA MET A 85 -4.61 4.70 5.27
C MET A 85 -5.58 4.00 4.29
N ILE A 86 -5.40 2.69 4.06
CA ILE A 86 -6.26 1.92 3.14
C ILE A 86 -7.71 1.99 3.61
N LYS A 87 -7.99 1.72 4.89
CA LYS A 87 -9.37 1.78 5.43
C LYS A 87 -10.00 3.16 5.27
N TYR A 88 -9.25 4.22 5.56
CA TYR A 88 -9.73 5.59 5.37
C TYR A 88 -10.09 5.85 3.90
N LEU A 89 -9.23 5.45 2.96
CA LEU A 89 -9.47 5.64 1.53
C LEU A 89 -10.64 4.78 1.03
N GLU A 90 -10.84 3.57 1.58
CA GLU A 90 -12.00 2.74 1.27
C GLU A 90 -13.30 3.41 1.69
N GLU A 91 -13.35 3.98 2.90
CA GLU A 91 -14.52 4.71 3.39
C GLU A 91 -14.75 6.00 2.57
N TRP A 92 -13.69 6.75 2.27
CA TRP A 92 -13.76 8.05 1.60
C TRP A 92 -14.10 7.96 0.11
N LEU A 93 -13.58 6.96 -0.60
CA LEU A 93 -13.75 6.82 -2.07
C LEU A 93 -14.91 5.88 -2.43
N SER A 94 -15.66 5.39 -1.45
CA SER A 94 -16.83 4.54 -1.68
C SER A 94 -18.10 5.32 -2.07
N ASP A 95 -18.09 6.65 -1.96
CA ASP A 95 -19.18 7.54 -2.41
C ASP A 95 -19.37 7.60 -3.93
#